data_AF-A0A924FK46-F1
#
_entry.id   AF-A0A924FK46-F1
#
_cell.length_a   1.000
_cell.length_b   1.000
_cell.length_c   1.000
_cell.angle_alpha   90.00
_cell.angle_beta   90.00
_cell.angle_gamma   90.00
#
_symmetry.space_group_name_H-M   'P 1'
#
loop_
_entity.id
_entity.type
_entity.pdbx_description
1 polymer ?
#
loop_
_entity_poly.entity_id
_entity_poly.type
_entity_poly.pdbx_seq_one_letter_code
_entity_poly.pdbx_strand_id
1 'polypeptide(L)'
;MTNNDVERNSSPVNDVPFKQVVSPLLTDLLYPSESDEPFEAVSCYLDQPEPLTVSQIKDWQMLPPSVYVEERPEAEFWEPVVTEQDWYGDEENARTASFQKLHAFITTTLTNRQVFYVGQSEMDVYLLGQPTTGERVGIKTKVVQT
;
A
#
# COMPACT_ATOMS: atom_id res chain seq x y z
N MET A 1 -7.72 -22.70 -51.26
CA MET A 1 -8.25 -23.23 -49.98
C MET A 1 -7.75 -22.30 -48.88
N THR A 2 -8.68 -21.97 -48.01
CA THR A 2 -8.78 -20.89 -47.02
C THR A 2 -7.52 -20.59 -46.20
N ASN A 3 -7.24 -19.29 -46.06
CA ASN A 3 -6.40 -18.67 -45.04
C ASN A 3 -6.82 -19.13 -43.63
N ASN A 4 -5.85 -19.20 -42.72
CA ASN A 4 -6.10 -18.89 -41.31
C ASN A 4 -4.79 -18.33 -40.72
N ASP A 5 -4.55 -17.07 -41.05
CA ASP A 5 -3.88 -16.13 -40.17
C ASP A 5 -4.62 -16.13 -38.83
N VAL A 6 -3.98 -16.63 -37.78
CA VAL A 6 -4.36 -16.27 -36.42
C VAL A 6 -3.32 -15.27 -35.94
N GLU A 7 -3.49 -14.05 -36.43
CA GLU A 7 -3.03 -12.85 -35.73
C GLU A 7 -3.66 -12.88 -34.34
N ARG A 8 -2.89 -13.27 -33.32
CA ARG A 8 -3.25 -12.95 -31.93
C ARG A 8 -2.99 -11.47 -31.75
N ASN A 9 -3.97 -10.69 -32.19
CA ASN A 9 -4.12 -9.27 -31.89
C ASN A 9 -4.37 -9.15 -30.38
N SER A 10 -3.30 -9.19 -29.59
CA SER A 10 -3.36 -8.90 -28.16
C SER A 10 -3.13 -7.41 -28.04
N SER A 11 -4.22 -6.67 -27.87
CA SER A 11 -4.23 -5.22 -27.65
C SER A 11 -3.14 -4.80 -26.67
N PRO A 12 -2.48 -3.64 -26.84
CA PRO A 12 -1.62 -3.08 -25.81
C PRO A 12 -2.53 -2.51 -24.73
N VAL A 13 -3.01 -3.36 -23.82
CA VAL A 13 -3.62 -2.88 -22.59
C VAL A 13 -2.48 -2.26 -21.81
N ASN A 14 -2.53 -0.95 -21.62
CA ASN A 14 -1.58 -0.20 -20.82
C ASN A 14 -1.70 -0.63 -19.34
N ASP A 15 -1.22 -1.83 -19.00
CA ASP A 15 -0.99 -2.26 -17.62
C ASP A 15 0.30 -1.58 -17.14
N VAL A 16 0.19 -0.28 -16.85
CA VAL A 16 1.29 0.44 -16.19
C VAL A 16 1.47 -0.20 -14.82
N PRO A 17 2.66 -0.72 -14.48
CA PRO A 17 2.89 -1.38 -13.20
C PRO A 17 2.50 -0.48 -12.02
N PHE A 18 1.79 -1.01 -11.04
CA PHE A 18 1.34 -0.28 -9.84
C PHE A 18 2.45 0.60 -9.26
N LYS A 19 3.66 0.06 -9.12
CA LYS A 19 4.84 0.77 -8.61
C LYS A 19 5.14 2.05 -9.39
N GLN A 20 5.03 2.05 -10.72
CA GLN A 20 5.27 3.23 -11.54
C GLN A 20 4.21 4.32 -11.33
N VAL A 21 2.95 3.92 -11.10
CA VAL A 21 1.84 4.87 -10.90
C VAL A 21 1.84 5.44 -9.48
N VAL A 22 2.11 4.61 -8.46
CA VAL A 22 2.07 5.05 -7.07
C VAL A 22 3.31 5.85 -6.67
N SER A 23 4.49 5.54 -7.21
CA SER A 23 5.76 6.19 -6.81
C SER A 23 5.70 7.74 -6.79
N PRO A 24 5.19 8.44 -7.83
CA PRO A 24 5.10 9.90 -7.78
C PRO A 24 4.12 10.42 -6.72
N LEU A 25 3.17 9.61 -6.26
CA LEU A 25 2.25 9.96 -5.16
C LEU A 25 2.91 9.79 -3.78
N LEU A 26 4.02 9.06 -3.69
CA LEU A 26 4.75 8.81 -2.43
C LEU A 26 5.87 9.83 -2.19
N THR A 27 6.28 10.55 -3.23
CA THR A 27 7.36 11.55 -3.16
C THR A 27 7.06 12.59 -2.10
N ASP A 28 8.04 12.83 -1.22
CA ASP A 28 7.98 13.81 -0.11
C ASP A 28 6.82 13.59 0.90
N LEU A 29 6.14 12.44 0.86
CA LEU A 29 5.18 12.05 1.89
C LEU A 29 5.88 11.29 3.02
N LEU A 30 5.74 11.83 4.22
CA LEU A 30 6.25 11.24 5.46
C LEU A 30 5.08 10.88 6.36
N TYR A 31 5.07 9.64 6.86
CA TYR A 31 4.01 9.20 7.77
C TYR A 31 4.30 9.69 9.20
N PRO A 32 3.33 10.34 9.87
CA PRO A 32 3.54 10.93 11.18
C PRO A 32 3.90 9.86 12.21
N SER A 33 5.12 9.96 12.72
CA SER A 33 5.64 9.15 13.82
C SER A 33 6.80 9.90 14.47
N GLU A 34 7.52 9.30 15.42
CA GLU A 34 8.67 9.98 16.01
C GLU A 34 9.81 10.26 15.02
N SER A 35 9.88 9.55 13.90
CA SER A 35 10.93 9.71 12.88
C SER A 35 10.45 10.16 11.50
N ASP A 36 9.14 10.38 11.31
CA ASP A 36 8.54 10.83 10.05
C ASP A 36 9.09 10.09 8.80
N GLU A 37 8.80 8.79 8.71
CA GLU A 37 9.41 7.91 7.70
C GLU A 37 8.72 8.01 6.32
N PRO A 38 9.49 7.85 5.23
CA PRO A 38 8.95 7.89 3.87
C PRO A 38 8.12 6.65 3.54
N PHE A 39 7.44 6.73 2.39
CA PHE A 39 6.72 5.61 1.80
C PHE A 39 7.49 4.93 0.68
N GLU A 40 7.32 3.61 0.59
CA GLU A 40 7.83 2.79 -0.50
C GLU A 40 6.72 1.93 -1.11
N ALA A 41 6.75 1.75 -2.43
CA ALA A 41 5.89 0.79 -3.11
C ALA A 41 6.40 -0.64 -2.90
N VAL A 42 5.51 -1.56 -2.52
CA VAL A 42 5.84 -2.96 -2.26
C VAL A 42 4.99 -3.92 -3.09
N SER A 43 5.54 -5.10 -3.35
CA SER A 43 4.86 -6.24 -3.97
C SER A 43 4.84 -7.42 -3.00
N CYS A 44 3.73 -8.12 -2.93
CA CYS A 44 3.52 -9.31 -2.12
C CYS A 44 3.07 -10.44 -3.03
N TYR A 45 3.87 -11.51 -3.11
CA TYR A 45 3.61 -12.63 -4.02
C TYR A 45 2.36 -13.46 -3.68
N LEU A 46 1.69 -13.14 -2.57
CA LEU A 46 0.45 -13.80 -2.16
C LEU A 46 -0.70 -13.26 -3.02
N ASP A 47 -1.32 -14.12 -3.82
CA ASP A 47 -2.35 -13.78 -4.82
C ASP A 47 -3.72 -14.39 -4.50
N GLN A 48 -3.91 -14.86 -3.27
CA GLN A 48 -5.17 -15.49 -2.85
C GLN A 48 -6.32 -14.47 -2.74
N PRO A 49 -7.55 -14.86 -3.10
CA PRO A 49 -8.71 -13.98 -3.02
C PRO A 49 -9.15 -13.71 -1.58
N GLU A 50 -8.89 -14.63 -0.64
CA GLU A 50 -9.21 -14.46 0.77
C GLU A 50 -8.32 -13.39 1.45
N PRO A 51 -8.80 -12.75 2.52
CA PRO A 51 -7.96 -11.90 3.36
C PRO A 51 -6.69 -12.63 3.81
N LEU A 52 -5.56 -11.94 3.76
CA LEU A 52 -4.29 -12.41 4.28
C LEU A 52 -4.38 -12.57 5.79
N THR A 53 -3.76 -13.62 6.30
CA THR A 53 -3.62 -13.85 7.74
C THR A 53 -2.27 -13.34 8.23
N VAL A 54 -2.19 -13.05 9.54
CA VAL A 54 -0.93 -12.68 10.21
C VAL A 54 0.19 -13.70 9.94
N SER A 55 -0.12 -15.00 9.95
CA SER A 55 0.87 -16.05 9.67
C SER A 55 1.44 -15.95 8.26
N GLN A 56 0.59 -15.64 7.27
CA GLN A 56 1.03 -15.48 5.89
C GLN A 56 1.92 -14.25 5.69
N ILE A 57 1.65 -13.17 6.43
CA ILE A 57 2.54 -11.99 6.44
C ILE A 57 3.89 -12.35 7.05
N LYS A 58 3.92 -13.14 8.13
CA LYS A 58 5.16 -13.63 8.72
C LYS A 58 5.96 -14.48 7.74
N ASP A 59 5.30 -15.40 7.03
CA ASP A 59 5.94 -16.25 6.03
C ASP A 59 6.46 -15.43 4.84
N TRP A 60 5.66 -14.48 4.34
CA TRP A 60 6.03 -13.57 3.25
C TRP A 60 7.29 -12.77 3.58
N GLN A 61 7.37 -12.23 4.80
CA GLN A 61 8.50 -11.45 5.28
C GLN A 61 9.64 -12.31 5.86
N MET A 62 9.51 -13.64 5.84
CA MET A 62 10.47 -14.58 6.44
C MET A 62 10.79 -14.24 7.91
N LEU A 63 9.78 -13.80 8.66
CA LEU A 63 9.96 -13.32 10.03
C LEU A 63 10.13 -14.49 11.00
N PRO A 64 11.01 -14.35 12.01
CA PRO A 64 11.08 -15.31 13.09
C PRO A 64 9.77 -15.30 13.91
N PRO A 65 9.39 -16.41 14.55
CA PRO A 65 8.14 -16.50 15.31
C PRO A 65 7.99 -15.43 16.41
N SER A 66 9.11 -14.96 16.96
CA SER A 66 9.18 -13.94 18.01
C SER A 66 8.81 -12.53 17.54
N VAL A 67 8.83 -12.24 16.24
CA VAL A 67 8.42 -10.93 15.74
C VAL A 67 6.90 -10.82 15.82
N TYR A 68 6.43 -9.76 16.48
CA TYR A 68 5.02 -9.45 16.59
C TYR A 68 4.51 -8.90 15.25
N VAL A 69 3.36 -9.40 14.85
CA VAL A 69 2.65 -8.96 13.65
C VAL A 69 1.18 -8.91 14.01
N GLU A 70 0.52 -7.81 13.68
CA GLU A 70 -0.91 -7.65 13.85
C GLU A 70 -1.54 -6.98 12.63
N GLU A 71 -2.81 -7.29 12.41
CA GLU A 71 -3.64 -6.58 11.46
C GLU A 71 -4.40 -5.47 12.20
N ARG A 72 -4.43 -4.26 11.64
CA ARG A 72 -5.23 -3.14 12.15
C ARG A 72 -6.21 -2.64 11.08
N PRO A 73 -7.34 -2.04 11.49
CA PRO A 73 -8.28 -1.43 10.54
C PRO A 73 -7.60 -0.40 9.63
N GLU A 74 -7.90 -0.46 8.34
CA GLU A 74 -7.36 0.49 7.34
C GLU A 74 -7.65 1.95 7.72
N ALA A 75 -8.80 2.23 8.35
CA ALA A 75 -9.17 3.56 8.78
C ALA A 75 -8.16 4.17 9.78
N GLU A 76 -7.61 3.38 10.70
CA GLU A 76 -6.63 3.86 11.70
C GLU A 76 -5.31 4.29 11.06
N PHE A 77 -4.96 3.72 9.91
CA PHE A 77 -3.78 4.11 9.14
C PHE A 77 -4.00 5.44 8.40
N TRP A 78 -5.20 5.70 7.88
CA TRP A 78 -5.48 6.92 7.12
C TRP A 78 -5.89 8.11 7.98
N GLU A 79 -6.66 7.88 9.05
CA GLU A 79 -7.20 8.93 9.92
C GLU A 79 -6.17 10.03 10.31
N PRO A 80 -4.94 9.73 10.76
CA PRO A 80 -4.00 10.76 11.17
C PRO A 80 -3.47 11.64 10.03
N VAL A 81 -3.62 11.20 8.76
CA VAL A 81 -3.00 11.86 7.60
C VAL A 81 -4.00 12.40 6.58
N VAL A 82 -5.26 11.94 6.61
CA VAL A 82 -6.32 12.44 5.70
C VAL A 82 -7.28 13.40 6.38
N THR A 83 -7.23 13.50 7.71
CA THR A 83 -8.10 14.38 8.49
C THR A 83 -7.49 15.76 8.58
N GLU A 84 -8.14 16.73 7.95
CA GLU A 84 -7.81 18.14 8.13
C GLU A 84 -8.16 18.59 9.54
N GLN A 85 -7.33 19.48 10.09
CA GLN A 85 -7.58 20.09 11.39
C GLN A 85 -7.70 21.59 11.22
N ASP A 86 -8.61 22.21 11.97
CA ASP A 86 -8.86 23.67 11.89
C ASP A 86 -7.62 24.53 12.19
N TRP A 87 -6.60 23.94 12.84
CA TRP A 87 -5.35 24.60 13.21
C TRP A 87 -4.20 24.39 12.19
N TYR A 88 -4.43 23.65 11.09
CA TYR A 88 -3.45 23.44 10.04
C TYR A 88 -3.17 24.73 9.24
N GLY A 89 -1.89 24.97 8.96
CA GLY A 89 -1.45 25.99 8.00
C GLY A 89 -1.43 25.46 6.57
N ASP A 90 -0.94 26.27 5.65
CA ASP A 90 -0.90 25.94 4.22
C ASP A 90 -0.06 24.68 3.93
N GLU A 91 1.03 24.47 4.67
CA GLU A 91 1.92 23.31 4.50
C GLU A 91 1.24 22.00 4.97
N GLU A 92 0.61 22.00 6.15
CA GLU A 92 -0.09 20.83 6.66
C GLU A 92 -1.31 20.48 5.80
N ASN A 93 -2.03 21.49 5.29
CA ASN A 93 -3.13 21.30 4.36
C ASN A 93 -2.65 20.71 3.02
N ALA A 94 -1.53 21.19 2.48
CA ALA A 94 -0.94 20.65 1.25
C ALA A 94 -0.48 19.19 1.43
N ARG A 95 0.09 18.85 2.59
CA ARG A 95 0.45 17.48 2.95
C ARG A 95 -0.80 16.59 3.03
N THR A 96 -1.82 17.03 3.75
CA THR A 96 -3.09 16.31 3.90
C THR A 96 -3.77 16.05 2.56
N ALA A 97 -3.79 17.05 1.67
CA ALA A 97 -4.32 16.90 0.31
C ALA A 97 -3.53 15.87 -0.51
N SER A 98 -2.22 15.76 -0.31
CA SER A 98 -1.38 14.74 -0.97
C SER A 98 -1.70 13.34 -0.44
N PHE A 99 -1.90 13.18 0.87
CA PHE A 99 -2.38 11.92 1.46
C PHE A 99 -3.78 11.54 0.99
N GLN A 100 -4.71 12.49 0.89
CA GLN A 100 -6.05 12.24 0.35
C GLN A 100 -6.01 11.75 -1.11
N LYS A 101 -5.10 12.30 -1.95
CA LYS A 101 -4.88 11.81 -3.31
C LYS A 101 -4.35 10.37 -3.33
N LEU A 102 -3.38 10.06 -2.47
CA LEU A 102 -2.85 8.70 -2.34
C LEU A 102 -3.95 7.73 -1.87
N HIS A 103 -4.71 8.09 -0.85
CA HIS A 103 -5.83 7.30 -0.33
C HIS A 103 -6.89 7.03 -1.41
N ALA A 104 -7.27 8.06 -2.18
CA ALA A 104 -8.19 7.91 -3.30
C ALA A 104 -7.64 6.96 -4.38
N PHE A 105 -6.36 7.08 -4.73
CA PHE A 105 -5.71 6.19 -5.68
C PHE A 105 -5.71 4.73 -5.19
N ILE A 106 -5.33 4.49 -3.94
CA ILE A 106 -5.26 3.15 -3.35
C ILE A 106 -6.66 2.50 -3.27
N THR A 107 -7.67 3.24 -2.81
CA THR A 107 -9.03 2.71 -2.66
C THR A 107 -9.74 2.43 -3.98
N THR A 108 -9.38 3.16 -5.04
CA THR A 108 -9.91 2.94 -6.39
C THR A 108 -9.17 1.85 -7.17
N THR A 109 -7.88 1.65 -6.87
CA THR A 109 -7.02 0.70 -7.61
C THR A 109 -6.96 -0.68 -6.97
N LEU A 110 -7.06 -0.76 -5.64
CA LEU A 110 -6.87 -1.99 -4.87
C LEU A 110 -8.15 -2.41 -4.14
N THR A 111 -8.43 -3.70 -4.17
CA THR A 111 -9.49 -4.37 -3.41
C THR A 111 -8.89 -5.20 -2.27
N ASN A 112 -9.72 -5.75 -1.37
CA ASN A 112 -9.27 -6.62 -0.26
C ASN A 112 -8.06 -6.05 0.49
N ARG A 113 -8.12 -4.75 0.82
CA ARG A 113 -7.03 -4.01 1.44
C ARG A 113 -6.93 -4.34 2.92
N GLN A 114 -5.71 -4.53 3.40
CA GLN A 114 -5.40 -4.86 4.79
C GLN A 114 -4.13 -4.13 5.22
N VAL A 115 -4.08 -3.72 6.49
CA VAL A 115 -2.92 -3.04 7.07
C VAL A 115 -2.30 -3.92 8.15
N PHE A 116 -1.00 -4.19 8.01
CA PHE A 116 -0.24 -5.00 8.96
C PHE A 116 0.88 -4.20 9.59
N TYR A 117 0.96 -4.24 10.91
CA TYR A 117 2.04 -3.66 11.71
C TYR A 117 2.99 -4.78 12.14
N VAL A 118 4.26 -4.67 11.78
CA VAL A 118 5.29 -5.69 11.99
C VAL A 118 6.38 -5.11 12.90
N GLY A 119 6.45 -5.56 14.15
CA GLY A 119 7.38 -5.03 15.15
C GLY A 119 6.70 -4.66 16.46
N GLN A 120 7.38 -3.88 17.30
CA GLN A 120 6.84 -3.39 18.58
C GLN A 120 7.02 -1.87 18.71
N SER A 121 8.24 -1.41 18.98
CA SER A 121 8.56 0.02 19.07
C SER A 121 8.92 0.61 17.71
N GLU A 122 9.61 -0.16 16.87
CA GLU A 122 9.84 0.16 15.46
C GLU A 122 9.02 -0.81 14.62
N MET A 123 7.94 -0.32 14.03
CA MET A 123 7.00 -1.12 13.27
C MET A 123 7.13 -0.83 11.79
N ASP A 124 7.38 -1.85 10.98
CA ASP A 124 7.17 -1.76 9.54
C ASP A 124 5.66 -1.92 9.28
N VAL A 125 5.06 -0.93 8.65
CA VAL A 125 3.61 -0.88 8.38
C VAL A 125 3.38 -1.13 6.90
N TYR A 126 2.56 -2.13 6.59
CA TYR A 126 2.25 -2.55 5.23
C TYR A 126 0.76 -2.37 4.98
N LEU A 127 0.39 -1.51 4.02
CA LEU A 127 -0.95 -1.51 3.45
C LEU A 127 -0.89 -2.27 2.12
N LEU A 128 -1.46 -3.47 2.12
CA LEU A 128 -1.50 -4.37 0.97
C LEU A 128 -2.91 -4.47 0.42
N GLY A 129 -3.05 -4.57 -0.90
CA GLY A 129 -4.31 -4.81 -1.55
C GLY A 129 -4.15 -5.57 -2.87
N GLN A 130 -5.26 -6.06 -3.37
CA GLN A 130 -5.34 -6.86 -4.58
C GLN A 130 -5.72 -5.97 -5.78
N PRO A 131 -4.82 -5.81 -6.77
CA PRO A 131 -5.17 -5.18 -8.04
C PRO A 131 -6.10 -6.09 -8.87
N THR A 132 -6.72 -5.54 -9.92
CA THR A 132 -7.63 -6.26 -10.82
C THR A 132 -7.00 -7.53 -11.41
N THR A 133 -5.69 -7.51 -11.64
CA THR A 133 -4.91 -8.64 -12.17
C THR A 133 -3.55 -8.70 -11.47
N GLY A 134 -3.03 -9.91 -11.25
CA GLY A 134 -1.70 -10.13 -10.70
C GLY A 134 -1.65 -10.32 -9.18
N GLU A 135 -0.45 -10.25 -8.63
CA GLU A 135 -0.17 -10.42 -7.20
C GLU A 135 -0.57 -9.17 -6.39
N ARG A 136 -0.63 -9.31 -5.06
CA ARG A 136 -0.91 -8.18 -4.18
C ARG A 136 0.21 -7.14 -4.26
N VAL A 137 -0.19 -5.89 -4.17
CA VAL A 137 0.72 -4.74 -4.16
C VAL A 137 0.28 -3.76 -3.09
N GLY A 138 1.14 -2.81 -2.75
CA GLY A 138 0.81 -1.90 -1.69
C GLY A 138 1.88 -0.87 -1.42
N ILE A 139 1.75 -0.24 -0.26
CA ILE A 139 2.70 0.73 0.25
C ILE A 139 3.22 0.29 1.60
N LYS A 140 4.47 0.63 1.89
CA LYS A 140 5.15 0.39 3.15
C LYS A 140 5.62 1.72 3.71
N THR A 141 5.53 1.88 5.02
CA THR A 141 6.27 2.90 5.78
C THR A 141 6.78 2.28 7.09
N LYS A 142 7.48 3.06 7.91
CA LYS A 142 7.90 2.68 9.24
C LYS A 142 7.28 3.65 10.26
N VAL A 143 6.84 3.11 11.38
CA VAL A 143 6.28 3.86 12.50
C VAL A 143 7.12 3.58 13.73
N VAL A 144 7.71 4.63 14.29
CA VAL A 144 8.47 4.56 15.54
C VAL A 144 7.62 5.11 16.69
N GLN A 145 7.58 4.37 17.80
CA GLN A 145 6.90 4.71 19.05
C GLN A 145 7.83 4.36 20.23
N THR A 146 8.21 5.33 21.05
CA THR A 146 9.05 5.14 22.24
C THR A 146 8.34 5.42 23.57
#